data_AF-A0A220U8E4-F1
#
_entry.id   AF-A0A220U8E4-F1
#
_cell.length_a   1.000
_cell.length_b   1.000
_cell.length_c   1.000
_cell.angle_alpha   90.00
_cell.angle_beta   90.00
_cell.angle_gamma   90.00
#
_symmetry.space_group_name_H-M   'P 1'
#
loop_
_entity.id
_entity.type
_entity.pdbx_description
1 polymer ?
#
loop_
_entity_poly.entity_id
_entity_poly.type
_entity_poly.pdbx_seq_one_letter_code
_entity_poly.pdbx_strand_id
1 'polypeptide(L)'
;MEERFFASFIHCYFIAFGVIIGGTIIGSIGHFMTGDAPVASITRLARSLRIWAIVAAIGGTFDAIANFERGLDGSSIDVFKQVLLIVAAMGGVKSAILILTWAIQQEIE
;
A
#
# COMPACT_ATOMS: atom_id res chain seq x y z
N MET A 1 10.41 10.47 -21.32
CA MET A 1 10.46 10.69 -19.85
C MET A 1 9.14 10.29 -19.19
N GLU A 2 7.99 10.58 -19.81
CA GLU A 2 6.65 10.22 -19.31
C GLU A 2 6.36 8.71 -19.29
N GLU A 3 6.83 7.92 -20.26
CA GLU A 3 6.60 6.46 -20.27
C GLU A 3 7.17 5.75 -19.03
N ARG A 4 8.33 6.21 -18.53
CA ARG A 4 8.93 5.67 -17.29
C ARG A 4 8.10 6.03 -16.07
N PHE A 5 7.52 7.22 -16.04
CA PHE A 5 6.69 7.67 -14.95
C PHE A 5 5.35 6.92 -14.89
N PHE A 6 4.73 6.69 -16.04
CA PHE A 6 3.50 5.91 -16.13
C PHE A 6 3.72 4.45 -15.70
N ALA A 7 4.86 3.85 -16.08
CA ALA A 7 5.26 2.54 -15.57
C ALA A 7 5.43 2.55 -14.04
N SER A 8 6.14 3.53 -13.47
CA SER A 8 6.28 3.67 -12.01
C SER A 8 4.95 3.85 -11.29
N PHE A 9 4.02 4.60 -11.89
CA PHE A 9 2.67 4.79 -11.35
C PHE A 9 1.92 3.46 -11.25
N ILE A 10 1.92 2.68 -12.34
CA ILE A 10 1.32 1.34 -12.37
C ILE A 10 2.00 0.42 -11.35
N HIS A 11 3.33 0.41 -11.31
CA HIS A 11 4.06 -0.40 -10.34
C HIS A 11 3.70 -0.04 -8.89
N CYS A 12 3.64 1.25 -8.55
CA CYS A 12 3.25 1.69 -7.21
C CYS A 12 1.86 1.18 -6.83
N TYR A 13 0.90 1.26 -7.75
CA TYR A 13 -0.45 0.74 -7.53
C TYR A 13 -0.44 -0.77 -7.24
N PHE A 14 0.19 -1.57 -8.11
CA PHE A 14 0.18 -3.03 -7.97
C PHE A 14 1.04 -3.55 -6.80
N ILE A 15 2.14 -2.88 -6.47
CA ILE A 15 2.96 -3.25 -5.30
C ILE A 15 2.16 -3.00 -4.03
N ALA A 16 1.56 -1.82 -3.87
CA ALA A 16 0.77 -1.50 -2.68
C ALA A 16 -0.44 -2.44 -2.54
N PHE A 17 -1.12 -2.72 -3.66
CA PHE A 17 -2.21 -3.70 -3.72
C PHE A 17 -1.75 -5.10 -3.26
N GLY A 18 -0.64 -5.58 -3.82
CA GLY A 18 -0.08 -6.89 -3.51
C GLY A 18 0.35 -7.03 -2.05
N VAL A 19 0.95 -5.99 -1.46
CA VAL A 19 1.36 -5.98 -0.05
C VAL A 19 0.16 -6.15 0.87
N ILE A 20 -0.97 -5.47 0.60
CA ILE A 20 -2.18 -5.61 1.41
C ILE A 20 -2.79 -7.01 1.25
N ILE A 21 -3.02 -7.46 0.01
CA ILE A 21 -3.64 -8.77 -0.23
C ILE A 21 -2.77 -9.90 0.31
N GLY A 22 -1.48 -9.90 -0.03
CA GLY A 22 -0.55 -10.95 0.42
C GLY A 22 -0.33 -10.91 1.93
N GLY A 23 -0.07 -9.73 2.50
CA GLY A 23 0.20 -9.58 3.93
C GLY A 23 -0.99 -9.93 4.81
N THR A 24 -2.21 -9.65 4.37
CA THR A 24 -3.43 -10.01 5.11
C THR A 24 -3.78 -11.49 4.97
N ILE A 25 -3.78 -12.04 3.74
CA ILE A 25 -4.13 -13.44 3.51
C ILE A 25 -3.08 -14.35 4.15
N ILE A 26 -1.80 -14.17 3.83
CA ILE A 26 -0.73 -15.03 4.36
C ILE A 26 -0.54 -14.78 5.86
N GLY A 27 -0.61 -13.53 6.31
CA GLY A 27 -0.52 -13.21 7.75
C GLY A 27 -1.66 -13.80 8.58
N SER A 28 -2.86 -13.90 8.01
CA SER A 28 -4.01 -14.54 8.70
C SER A 28 -3.81 -16.03 8.92
N ILE A 29 -3.07 -16.73 8.03
CA ILE A 29 -2.71 -18.14 8.21
C ILE A 29 -1.80 -18.29 9.44
N GLY A 30 -0.86 -17.37 9.64
CA GLY A 30 0.00 -17.35 10.84
C GLY A 30 -0.83 -17.21 12.12
N HIS A 31 -1.82 -16.32 12.13
CA HIS A 31 -2.75 -16.17 13.25
C HIS A 31 -3.64 -17.40 13.47
N PHE A 32 -4.05 -18.06 12.39
CA PHE A 32 -4.81 -19.32 12.49
C PHE A 32 -3.98 -20.41 13.19
N MET A 33 -2.67 -20.50 12.88
CA MET A 33 -1.77 -21.45 13.54
C MET A 33 -1.58 -21.17 15.04
N THR A 34 -1.74 -19.93 15.49
CA THR A 34 -1.67 -19.56 16.91
C THR A 34 -3.00 -19.66 17.65
N GLY A 35 -4.08 -20.06 16.96
CA GLY A 35 -5.41 -20.25 17.54
C GLY A 35 -6.31 -19.01 17.53
N ASP A 36 -5.92 -17.93 16.84
CA ASP A 36 -6.76 -16.75 16.66
C ASP A 36 -7.75 -16.92 15.50
N ALA A 37 -8.87 -16.18 15.57
CA ALA A 37 -9.86 -16.16 14.49
C ALA A 37 -9.27 -15.49 13.23
N PRO A 38 -9.17 -16.20 12.09
CA PRO A 38 -8.46 -15.69 10.90
C PRO A 38 -9.12 -14.44 10.33
N VAL A 39 -10.44 -14.34 10.38
CA VAL A 39 -11.21 -13.19 9.87
C VAL A 39 -10.91 -11.91 10.66
N ALA A 40 -10.86 -11.99 12.00
CA ALA A 40 -10.53 -10.84 12.84
C ALA A 40 -9.09 -10.35 12.61
N SER A 41 -8.17 -11.29 12.36
CA SER A 41 -6.78 -10.99 12.05
C SER A 41 -6.61 -10.29 10.71
N ILE A 42 -7.41 -10.63 9.69
CA ILE A 42 -7.40 -9.94 8.39
C ILE A 42 -7.69 -8.45 8.58
N THR A 43 -8.74 -8.10 9.33
CA THR A 43 -9.13 -6.70 9.58
C THR A 43 -8.02 -5.92 10.29
N ARG A 44 -7.40 -6.53 11.30
CA ARG A 44 -6.29 -5.92 12.05
C ARG A 44 -5.04 -5.74 11.19
N LEU A 45 -4.68 -6.74 10.39
CA LEU A 45 -3.54 -6.70 9.47
C LEU A 45 -3.77 -5.67 8.35
N ALA A 46 -4.97 -5.60 7.80
CA ALA A 46 -5.31 -4.65 6.74
C ALA A 46 -5.14 -3.21 7.23
N ARG A 47 -5.56 -2.92 8.47
CA ARG A 47 -5.39 -1.60 9.08
C ARG A 47 -3.92 -1.27 9.35
N SER A 48 -3.15 -2.20 9.92
CA SER A 48 -1.73 -1.94 10.24
C SER A 48 -0.86 -1.84 8.99
N LEU A 49 -1.10 -2.65 7.97
CA LEU A 49 -0.33 -2.67 6.73
C LEU A 49 -0.64 -1.49 5.79
N ARG A 50 -1.71 -0.75 6.03
CA ARG A 50 -2.20 0.31 5.15
C ARG A 50 -1.14 1.37 4.80
N ILE A 51 -0.39 1.83 5.80
CA ILE A 51 0.69 2.80 5.62
C ILE A 51 1.95 2.10 5.06
N TRP A 52 2.28 0.93 5.60
CA TRP A 52 3.45 0.16 5.17
C TRP A 52 3.39 -0.27 3.70
N ALA A 53 2.21 -0.55 3.16
CA ALA A 53 2.01 -0.86 1.75
C ALA A 53 2.32 0.33 0.83
N ILE A 54 1.99 1.56 1.28
CA ILE A 54 2.32 2.78 0.55
C ILE A 54 3.84 3.00 0.57
N VAL A 55 4.47 2.86 1.73
CA VAL A 55 5.93 2.98 1.87
C VAL A 55 6.66 1.93 1.03
N ALA A 56 6.19 0.68 1.05
CA ALA A 56 6.73 -0.41 0.24
C ALA A 56 6.66 -0.12 -1.26
N ALA A 57 5.56 0.46 -1.73
CA ALA A 57 5.38 0.82 -3.14
C ALA A 57 6.33 1.92 -3.63
N ILE A 58 6.68 2.88 -2.76
CA ILE A 58 7.51 4.03 -3.13
C ILE A 58 9.01 3.70 -3.06
N GLY A 59 9.41 2.72 -2.26
CA GLY A 59 10.83 2.33 -2.14
C GLY A 59 11.21 1.54 -0.88
N GLY A 60 10.25 1.18 -0.02
CA GLY A 60 10.45 0.23 1.08
C GLY A 60 11.11 0.79 2.35
N THR A 61 11.76 1.96 2.30
CA THR A 61 12.46 2.55 3.46
C THR A 61 12.07 4.00 3.72
N PHE A 62 12.38 4.51 4.91
CA PHE A 62 12.17 5.91 5.32
C PHE A 62 12.87 6.91 4.38
N ASP A 63 13.89 6.46 3.63
CA ASP A 63 14.59 7.26 2.62
C ASP A 63 13.67 7.71 1.48
N ALA A 64 12.64 6.94 1.14
CA ALA A 64 11.64 7.36 0.16
C ALA A 64 10.84 8.59 0.64
N ILE A 65 10.57 8.67 1.94
CA ILE A 65 9.90 9.81 2.58
C ILE A 65 10.89 10.98 2.71
N ALA A 66 12.15 10.73 3.06
CA ALA A 66 13.18 11.78 3.12
C ALA A 66 13.50 12.37 1.73
N ASN A 67 13.45 11.56 0.66
CA ASN A 67 13.57 12.05 -0.71
C ASN A 67 12.32 12.83 -1.15
N PHE A 68 11.13 12.49 -0.64
CA PHE A 68 9.93 13.32 -0.83
C PHE A 68 10.11 14.71 -0.21
N GLU A 69 10.65 14.77 1.00
CA GLU A 69 10.97 16.03 1.69
C GLU A 69 12.01 16.85 0.92
N ARG A 70 13.08 16.22 0.41
CA ARG A 70 14.06 16.90 -0.45
C ARG A 70 13.50 17.30 -1.82
N GLY A 71 12.55 16.54 -2.36
CA GLY A 71 11.84 16.86 -3.60
C GLY A 71 10.95 18.09 -3.47
N LEU A 72 10.41 18.35 -2.26
CA LEU A 72 9.67 19.55 -1.89
C LEU A 72 10.52 20.83 -1.95
N ASP A 73 11.82 20.72 -1.72
CA ASP A 73 12.81 21.80 -1.94
C ASP A 73 13.29 21.89 -3.40
N GLY A 74 12.86 20.98 -4.27
CA GLY A 74 13.19 20.91 -5.70
C GLY A 74 12.20 21.65 -6.62
N SER A 75 12.27 21.40 -7.92
CA SER A 75 11.34 21.97 -8.90
C SER A 75 9.90 21.51 -8.64
N SER A 76 8.92 22.42 -8.69
CA SER A 76 7.50 22.13 -8.39
C SER A 76 6.90 20.95 -9.19
N ILE A 77 7.49 20.64 -10.36
CA ILE A 77 7.06 19.53 -11.23
C ILE A 77 7.39 18.16 -10.61
N ASP A 78 8.50 18.03 -9.88
CA ASP A 78 8.90 16.74 -9.31
C ASP A 78 8.10 16.40 -8.05
N VAL A 79 7.73 17.41 -7.26
CA VAL A 79 6.77 17.27 -6.15
C VAL A 79 5.44 16.73 -6.67
N PHE A 80 4.93 17.30 -7.75
CA PHE A 80 3.66 16.87 -8.35
C PHE A 80 3.69 15.40 -8.80
N LYS A 81 4.77 14.97 -9.45
CA LYS A 81 4.96 13.57 -9.84
C LYS A 81 4.96 12.65 -8.62
N GLN A 82 5.63 13.04 -7.54
CA GLN A 82 5.73 12.20 -6.36
C GLN A 82 4.40 12.09 -5.60
N VAL A 83 3.63 13.19 -5.53
CA VAL A 83 2.25 13.17 -5.04
C VAL A 83 1.40 12.20 -5.86
N LEU A 84 1.53 12.21 -7.19
CA LEU A 84 0.76 11.32 -8.05
C LEU A 84 1.12 9.84 -7.82
N LEU A 85 2.39 9.51 -7.56
CA LEU A 85 2.81 8.14 -7.19
C LEU A 85 2.22 7.70 -5.85
N ILE A 86 2.18 8.59 -4.86
CA ILE A 86 1.52 8.33 -3.56
C ILE A 86 0.03 8.07 -3.79
N VAL A 87 -0.65 8.88 -4.61
CA VAL A 87 -2.06 8.68 -4.96
C VAL A 87 -2.27 7.32 -5.65
N ALA A 88 -1.35 6.90 -6.53
CA ALA A 88 -1.38 5.57 -7.16
C ALA A 88 -1.32 4.45 -6.10
N ALA A 89 -0.36 4.53 -5.19
CA ALA A 89 -0.19 3.55 -4.11
C ALA A 89 -1.42 3.53 -3.18
N MET A 90 -1.95 4.69 -2.81
CA MET A 90 -3.18 4.81 -2.03
C MET A 90 -4.37 4.18 -2.74
N GLY A 91 -4.48 4.36 -4.06
CA GLY A 91 -5.47 3.70 -4.90
C GLY A 91 -5.35 2.18 -4.83
N GLY A 92 -4.13 1.63 -4.94
CA GLY A 92 -3.87 0.20 -4.83
C GLY A 92 -4.28 -0.37 -3.47
N VAL A 93 -3.91 0.31 -2.39
CA VAL A 93 -4.32 -0.06 -1.03
C VAL A 93 -5.84 -0.04 -0.86
N LYS A 94 -6.52 1.02 -1.32
CA LYS A 94 -7.97 1.16 -1.20
C LYS A 94 -8.71 0.07 -1.99
N SER A 95 -8.28 -0.24 -3.20
CA SER A 95 -8.83 -1.33 -4.01
C SER A 95 -8.63 -2.68 -3.32
N ALA A 96 -7.45 -2.94 -2.76
CA ALA A 96 -7.17 -4.18 -2.03
C ALA A 96 -8.07 -4.34 -0.80
N ILE A 97 -8.23 -3.27 0.00
CA ILE A 97 -9.10 -3.27 1.18
C ILE A 97 -10.55 -3.51 0.77
N LEU A 98 -11.04 -2.87 -0.30
CA LEU A 98 -12.41 -3.09 -0.79
C LEU A 98 -12.65 -4.55 -1.17
N ILE A 99 -11.70 -5.17 -1.88
CA ILE A 99 -11.77 -6.59 -2.24
C ILE A 99 -11.76 -7.47 -0.98
N LEU A 100 -10.91 -7.17 -0.01
CA LEU A 100 -10.87 -7.90 1.26
C LEU A 100 -12.19 -7.80 2.01
N THR A 101 -12.72 -6.58 2.17
CA THR A 101 -14.03 -6.32 2.79
C THR A 101 -15.13 -7.12 2.11
N TRP A 102 -15.13 -7.18 0.77
CA TRP A 102 -16.08 -8.00 0.03
C TRP A 102 -15.85 -9.50 0.26
N ALA A 103 -14.60 -9.95 0.34
CA ALA A 103 -14.28 -11.37 0.56
C ALA A 103 -14.66 -11.86 1.98
N ILE A 104 -14.45 -11.02 3.01
CA ILE A 104 -14.72 -11.38 4.40
C ILE A 104 -16.13 -10.97 4.87
N GLN A 105 -16.87 -10.20 4.07
CA GLN A 105 -18.18 -9.63 4.41
C GLN A 105 -18.17 -8.84 5.73
N GLN A 106 -17.02 -8.24 6.08
CA GLN A 106 -16.82 -7.38 7.24
C GLN A 106 -16.18 -6.06 6.82
N GLU A 107 -16.65 -4.97 7.41
CA GLU A 107 -16.10 -3.64 7.17
C GLU A 107 -14.71 -3.49 7.82
N ILE A 108 -13.79 -2.93 7.05
CA ILE A 108 -12.42 -2.61 7.49
C ILE A 108 -12.33 -1.07 7.49
N GLU A 109 -12.58 -0.45 8.65
CA GLU A 109 -12.47 1.01 8.84
C GLU A 109 -11.01 1.49 8.97
#